data_AF-A0A5D6WPS0-F1
#
_entry.id   AF-A0A5D6WPS0-F1
#
_cell.length_a   1.000
_cell.length_b   1.000
_cell.length_c   1.000
_cell.angle_alpha   90.00
_cell.angle_beta   90.00
_cell.angle_gamma   90.00
#
_symmetry.space_group_name_H-M   'P 1'
#
loop_
_entity.id
_entity.type
_entity.pdbx_description
1 polymer ?
#
loop_
_entity_poly.entity_id
_entity_poly.type
_entity_poly.pdbx_seq_one_letter_code
_entity_poly.pdbx_strand_id
1 'polypeptide(L)'
;MIMKKKPTLRNCEECGKVFVDNTGNLTVCSKCYEKQREDEKIVIEYVREHPHSTIKKICKETGATFKLVSTMVQRGQFFANGGQVLYPCSRCRKPISHGLYCPECAALLNKAIRNSNEIAKSRERMKELSKELGTSKRTKGHRLHWMDVRDKNKDK
;
A
#
# COMPACT_ATOMS: atom_id res chain seq x y z
N MET A 1 -7.94 21.98 16.10
CA MET A 1 -8.89 22.48 15.07
C MET A 1 -9.10 21.38 14.04
N ILE A 2 -10.32 20.82 13.94
CA ILE A 2 -10.65 19.88 12.85
C ILE A 2 -10.80 20.72 11.59
N MET A 3 -9.87 20.59 10.64
CA MET A 3 -9.93 21.27 9.35
C MET A 3 -11.15 20.73 8.58
N LYS A 4 -12.29 21.42 8.68
CA LYS A 4 -13.49 21.08 7.91
C LYS A 4 -13.19 21.35 6.43
N LYS A 5 -12.93 20.29 5.67
CA LYS A 5 -12.81 20.36 4.20
C LYS A 5 -14.11 20.94 3.64
N LYS A 6 -13.98 21.78 2.60
CA LYS A 6 -15.14 22.34 1.91
C LYS A 6 -15.95 21.21 1.26
N PRO A 7 -17.29 21.20 1.38
CA PRO A 7 -18.12 20.21 0.72
C PRO A 7 -18.00 20.33 -0.80
N THR A 8 -17.88 19.21 -1.50
CA THR A 8 -17.76 19.15 -2.96
C THR A 8 -18.86 18.30 -3.56
N LEU A 9 -19.38 18.68 -4.73
CA LEU A 9 -20.35 17.86 -5.47
C LEU A 9 -19.60 16.75 -6.22
N ARG A 10 -20.11 15.52 -6.11
CA ARG A 10 -19.56 14.33 -6.79
C ARG A 10 -20.69 13.47 -7.36
N ASN A 11 -20.36 12.66 -8.35
CA ASN A 11 -21.28 11.65 -8.89
C ASN A 11 -20.99 10.31 -8.21
N CYS A 12 -22.05 9.62 -7.78
CA CYS A 12 -21.95 8.31 -7.17
C CYS A 12 -21.44 7.27 -8.20
N GLU A 13 -20.38 6.53 -7.86
CA GLU A 13 -19.83 5.49 -8.74
C GLU A 13 -20.79 4.32 -9.00
N GLU A 14 -21.76 4.08 -8.10
CA GLU A 14 -22.68 2.94 -8.17
C GLU A 14 -23.99 3.26 -8.91
N CYS A 15 -24.53 4.48 -8.78
CA CYS A 15 -25.81 4.85 -9.39
C CYS A 15 -25.80 6.14 -10.22
N GLY A 16 -24.66 6.82 -10.34
CA GLY A 16 -24.50 8.04 -11.11
C GLY A 16 -25.13 9.30 -10.50
N LYS A 17 -25.88 9.18 -9.39
CA LYS A 17 -26.53 10.35 -8.74
C LYS A 17 -25.50 11.33 -8.20
N VAL A 18 -25.74 12.62 -8.42
CA VAL A 18 -24.97 13.71 -7.81
C VAL A 18 -25.26 13.75 -6.30
N PHE A 19 -24.24 13.88 -5.48
CA PHE A 19 -24.34 14.03 -4.03
C PHE A 19 -23.26 14.97 -3.49
N VAL A 20 -23.47 15.46 -2.25
CA VAL A 20 -22.52 16.33 -1.56
C VAL A 20 -21.55 15.46 -0.75
N ASP A 21 -20.26 15.55 -1.07
CA ASP A 21 -19.17 14.95 -0.29
C ASP A 21 -18.62 15.96 0.73
N ASN A 22 -18.92 15.72 2.01
CA ASN A 22 -18.51 16.57 3.12
C ASN A 22 -17.10 16.23 3.65
N THR A 23 -16.56 15.05 3.36
CA THR A 23 -15.27 14.57 3.90
C THR A 23 -14.14 14.66 2.87
N GLY A 24 -14.48 14.85 1.60
CA GLY A 24 -13.56 14.90 0.47
C GLY A 24 -13.11 13.51 -0.01
N ASN A 25 -13.65 12.45 0.59
CA ASN A 25 -13.23 11.07 0.39
C ASN A 25 -14.42 10.13 0.10
N LEU A 26 -15.66 10.62 0.03
CA LEU A 26 -16.80 9.76 -0.31
C LEU A 26 -16.83 9.51 -1.82
N THR A 27 -16.99 8.25 -2.21
CA THR A 27 -17.13 7.81 -3.62
C THR A 27 -18.56 7.39 -3.98
N VAL A 28 -19.38 7.10 -2.97
CA VAL A 28 -20.76 6.63 -3.13
C VAL A 28 -21.71 7.49 -2.32
N CYS A 29 -22.93 7.69 -2.83
CA CYS A 29 -23.98 8.41 -2.12
C CYS A 29 -24.52 7.58 -0.94
N SER A 30 -25.17 8.23 0.02
CA SER A 30 -25.67 7.59 1.24
C SER A 30 -26.57 6.38 0.97
N LYS A 31 -27.45 6.46 -0.04
CA LYS A 31 -28.34 5.35 -0.41
C LYS A 31 -27.59 4.12 -0.89
N CYS A 32 -26.56 4.30 -1.72
CA CYS A 32 -25.73 3.20 -2.18
C CYS A 32 -24.87 2.63 -1.04
N TYR A 33 -24.37 3.49 -0.16
CA TYR A 33 -23.63 3.06 1.03
C TYR A 33 -24.51 2.23 1.99
N GLU A 34 -25.74 2.67 2.25
CA GLU A 34 -26.70 1.92 3.06
C GLU A 34 -27.05 0.57 2.43
N LYS A 35 -27.26 0.52 1.11
CA LYS A 35 -27.48 -0.74 0.40
C LYS A 35 -26.28 -1.68 0.55
N GLN A 36 -25.06 -1.19 0.36
CA GLN A 36 -23.85 -2.00 0.56
C GLN A 36 -23.78 -2.54 1.99
N ARG A 37 -24.14 -1.74 3.00
CA ARG A 37 -24.17 -2.16 4.40
C ARG A 37 -25.21 -3.26 4.65
N GLU A 38 -26.35 -3.20 3.96
CA GLU A 38 -27.37 -4.25 4.06
C GLU A 38 -26.88 -5.55 3.43
N ASP A 39 -26.30 -5.47 2.23
CA ASP A 39 -25.68 -6.61 1.54
C ASP A 39 -24.56 -7.24 2.41
N GLU A 40 -23.73 -6.41 3.06
CA GLU A 40 -22.68 -6.87 3.99
C GLU A 40 -23.26 -7.68 5.15
N LYS A 41 -24.37 -7.24 5.77
CA LYS A 41 -25.01 -7.98 6.86
C LYS A 41 -25.51 -9.35 6.40
N ILE A 42 -26.20 -9.40 5.27
CA ILE A 42 -26.74 -10.64 4.69
C ILE A 42 -25.60 -11.63 4.44
N VAL A 43 -24.49 -11.13 3.87
CA VAL A 43 -23.31 -11.96 3.60
C VAL A 43 -22.66 -12.48 4.88
N ILE A 44 -22.56 -11.66 5.93
CA ILE A 44 -22.00 -12.10 7.23
C ILE A 44 -22.86 -13.21 7.84
N GLU A 45 -24.19 -13.05 7.84
CA GLU A 45 -25.10 -14.04 8.41
C GLU A 45 -25.03 -15.37 7.65
N TYR A 46 -25.06 -15.31 6.31
CA TYR A 46 -24.90 -16.50 5.46
C TYR A 46 -23.59 -17.26 5.73
N VAL A 47 -22.48 -16.53 5.90
CA VAL A 47 -21.16 -17.15 6.14
C VAL A 47 -21.06 -17.75 7.55
N ARG A 48 -21.81 -17.23 8.54
CA ARG A 48 -21.92 -17.86 9.86
C ARG A 48 -22.65 -19.20 9.80
N GLU A 49 -23.77 -19.25 9.08
CA GLU A 49 -24.58 -20.47 8.93
C GLU A 49 -23.89 -21.52 8.04
N HIS A 50 -23.11 -21.08 7.05
CA HIS A 50 -22.43 -21.94 6.09
C HIS A 50 -20.91 -21.74 6.08
N PRO A 51 -20.19 -22.27 7.09
CA PRO A 51 -18.73 -22.18 7.12
C PRO A 51 -18.10 -22.90 5.92
N HIS A 52 -16.90 -22.46 5.55
CA HIS A 52 -16.12 -22.93 4.40
C HIS A 52 -16.78 -22.76 3.02
N SER A 53 -17.83 -21.93 2.92
CA SER A 53 -18.43 -21.58 1.65
C SER A 53 -17.45 -20.88 0.71
N THR A 54 -17.50 -21.19 -0.59
CA THR A 54 -16.70 -20.50 -1.61
C THR A 54 -17.33 -19.13 -1.93
N ILE A 55 -16.50 -18.13 -2.26
CA ILE A 55 -16.95 -16.78 -2.68
C ILE A 55 -18.05 -16.84 -3.76
N LYS A 56 -17.91 -17.73 -4.75
CA LYS A 56 -18.92 -17.91 -5.81
C LYS A 56 -20.29 -18.34 -5.28
N LYS A 57 -20.31 -19.23 -4.28
CA LYS A 57 -21.55 -19.72 -3.67
C LYS A 57 -22.21 -18.60 -2.86
N ILE A 58 -21.41 -17.89 -2.06
CA ILE A 58 -21.86 -16.72 -1.29
C ILE A 58 -22.53 -15.71 -2.20
N CYS A 59 -21.87 -15.27 -3.29
CA CYS A 59 -22.45 -14.32 -4.24
C CYS A 59 -23.77 -14.81 -4.88
N LYS A 60 -23.89 -16.13 -5.12
CA LYS A 60 -25.08 -16.70 -5.74
C LYS A 60 -26.27 -16.70 -4.78
N GLU A 61 -26.04 -17.06 -3.52
CA GLU A 61 -27.12 -17.16 -2.51
C GLU A 61 -27.50 -15.80 -1.92
N THR A 62 -26.53 -14.92 -1.69
CA THR A 62 -26.79 -13.61 -1.07
C THR A 62 -27.17 -12.53 -2.09
N GLY A 63 -26.93 -12.76 -3.38
CA GLY A 63 -27.10 -11.75 -4.44
C GLY A 63 -26.09 -10.60 -4.37
N ALA A 64 -25.14 -10.64 -3.44
CA ALA A 64 -24.13 -9.60 -3.28
C ALA A 64 -23.10 -9.62 -4.41
N THR A 65 -22.58 -8.44 -4.75
CA THR A 65 -21.57 -8.33 -5.81
C THR A 65 -20.26 -9.01 -5.42
N PHE A 66 -19.57 -9.61 -6.40
CA PHE A 66 -18.26 -10.24 -6.19
C PHE A 66 -17.23 -9.28 -5.58
N LYS A 67 -17.27 -8.00 -6.00
CA LYS A 67 -16.38 -6.95 -5.49
C LYS A 67 -16.59 -6.72 -3.99
N LEU A 68 -17.85 -6.69 -3.54
CA LEU A 68 -18.18 -6.55 -2.12
C LEU A 68 -17.64 -7.73 -1.33
N VAL A 69 -18.04 -8.96 -1.68
CA VAL A 69 -17.65 -10.18 -0.95
C VAL A 69 -16.13 -10.33 -0.92
N SER A 70 -15.44 -10.13 -2.04
CA SER A 70 -13.97 -10.17 -2.11
C SER A 70 -13.32 -9.14 -1.18
N THR A 71 -13.86 -7.92 -1.13
CA THR A 71 -13.36 -6.86 -0.22
C THR A 71 -13.59 -7.23 1.25
N MET A 72 -14.75 -7.80 1.59
CA MET A 72 -15.06 -8.24 2.96
C MET A 72 -14.10 -9.34 3.43
N VAL A 73 -13.83 -10.30 2.55
CA VAL A 73 -12.85 -11.37 2.77
C VAL A 73 -11.46 -10.79 3.03
N GLN A 74 -11.00 -9.87 2.17
CA GLN A 74 -9.69 -9.23 2.31
C GLN A 74 -9.55 -8.41 3.60
N ARG A 75 -10.64 -7.76 4.03
CA ARG A 75 -10.72 -7.01 5.31
C ARG A 75 -10.79 -7.91 6.54
N GLY A 76 -11.03 -9.23 6.38
CA GLY A 76 -11.13 -10.17 7.49
C GLY A 76 -12.45 -10.10 8.27
N GLN A 77 -13.52 -9.54 7.67
CA GLN A 77 -14.79 -9.33 8.38
C GLN A 77 -15.52 -10.61 8.77
N PHE A 78 -15.30 -11.72 8.05
CA PHE A 78 -15.91 -13.02 8.40
C PHE A 78 -15.28 -13.65 9.62
N PHE A 79 -13.95 -13.58 9.70
CA PHE A 79 -13.18 -14.15 10.82
C PHE A 79 -13.57 -13.53 12.15
N ALA A 80 -13.76 -12.20 12.18
CA ALA A 80 -14.20 -11.48 13.38
C ALA A 80 -15.61 -11.88 13.85
N ASN A 81 -16.44 -12.42 12.95
CA ASN A 81 -17.84 -12.75 13.18
C ASN A 81 -18.08 -14.25 13.37
N GLY A 82 -17.03 -15.06 13.51
CA GLY A 82 -17.12 -16.52 13.72
C GLY A 82 -17.30 -17.36 12.45
N GLY A 83 -17.36 -16.72 11.28
CA GLY A 83 -17.45 -17.40 9.99
C GLY A 83 -16.07 -17.65 9.37
N GLN A 84 -15.92 -18.77 8.67
CA GLN A 84 -14.67 -19.08 7.94
C GLN A 84 -14.94 -19.23 6.44
N VAL A 85 -14.17 -18.54 5.61
CA VAL A 85 -14.19 -18.67 4.15
C VAL A 85 -12.78 -18.97 3.69
N LEU A 86 -12.60 -20.00 2.87
CA LEU A 86 -11.32 -20.35 2.29
C LEU A 86 -11.25 -19.86 0.84
N TYR A 87 -10.16 -19.16 0.50
CA TYR A 87 -9.93 -18.62 -0.83
C TYR A 87 -8.42 -18.61 -1.14
N PRO A 88 -8.02 -18.56 -2.42
CA PRO A 88 -6.62 -18.70 -2.79
C PRO A 88 -5.82 -17.42 -2.54
N CYS A 89 -4.61 -17.58 -2.00
CA CYS A 89 -3.62 -16.50 -1.92
C CYS A 89 -3.32 -15.92 -3.32
N SER A 90 -3.23 -14.59 -3.43
CA SER A 90 -2.99 -13.90 -4.69
C SER A 90 -1.65 -14.28 -5.36
N ARG A 91 -0.63 -14.65 -4.56
CA ARG A 91 0.71 -15.01 -5.05
C ARG A 91 0.88 -16.51 -5.29
N CYS A 92 0.66 -17.33 -4.26
CA CYS A 92 1.00 -18.76 -4.28
C CYS A 92 -0.22 -19.69 -4.35
N ARG A 93 -1.44 -19.14 -4.40
CA ARG A 93 -2.72 -19.87 -4.49
C ARG A 93 -3.05 -20.81 -3.31
N LYS A 94 -2.19 -20.92 -2.29
CA LYS A 94 -2.51 -21.63 -1.02
C LYS A 94 -3.83 -21.10 -0.42
N PRO A 95 -4.71 -21.96 0.11
CA PRO A 95 -5.96 -21.52 0.73
C PRO A 95 -5.68 -20.70 1.99
N ILE A 96 -6.32 -19.55 2.09
CA ILE A 96 -6.22 -18.62 3.23
C ILE A 96 -7.63 -18.27 3.73
N SER A 97 -7.72 -17.91 5.01
CA SER A 97 -8.96 -17.52 5.67
C SER A 97 -9.19 -16.01 5.72
N HIS A 98 -8.12 -15.22 5.64
CA HIS A 98 -8.15 -13.75 5.67
C HIS A 98 -6.89 -13.15 5.01
N GLY A 99 -6.96 -11.87 4.63
CA GLY A 99 -5.87 -11.12 4.00
C GLY A 99 -5.69 -11.37 2.49
N LEU A 100 -4.78 -10.65 1.84
CA LEU A 100 -4.51 -10.86 0.40
C LEU A 100 -3.47 -11.96 0.12
N TYR A 101 -2.55 -12.15 1.08
CA TYR A 101 -1.42 -13.06 0.98
C TYR A 101 -1.40 -14.02 2.17
N CYS A 102 -0.94 -15.25 1.95
CA CYS A 102 -0.66 -16.16 3.06
C CYS A 102 0.51 -15.62 3.92
N PRO A 103 0.67 -16.09 5.17
CA PRO A 103 1.69 -15.58 6.09
C PRO A 103 3.12 -15.61 5.50
N GLU A 104 3.46 -16.67 4.77
CA GLU A 104 4.75 -16.80 4.09
C GLU A 104 4.96 -15.73 3.00
N CYS A 105 3.95 -15.53 2.14
CA CYS A 105 4.02 -14.55 1.05
C CYS A 105 4.05 -13.11 1.59
N ALA A 106 3.28 -12.84 2.65
CA ALA A 106 3.28 -11.55 3.33
C ALA A 106 4.65 -11.27 3.97
N ALA A 107 5.28 -12.26 4.61
CA ALA A 107 6.62 -12.13 5.19
C ALA A 107 7.68 -11.82 4.13
N LEU A 108 7.65 -12.50 2.99
CA LEU A 108 8.55 -12.24 1.86
C LEU A 108 8.38 -10.82 1.30
N LEU A 109 7.12 -10.38 1.15
CA LEU A 109 6.82 -9.02 0.68
C LEU A 109 7.34 -7.96 1.66
N ASN A 110 7.08 -8.14 2.96
CA ASN A 110 7.56 -7.25 4.01
C ASN A 110 9.09 -7.17 4.03
N LYS A 111 9.78 -8.29 3.82
CA LYS A 111 11.25 -8.32 3.72
C LYS A 111 11.74 -7.52 2.51
N ALA A 112 11.12 -7.68 1.35
CA ALA A 112 11.47 -6.93 0.15
C ALA A 112 11.27 -5.41 0.34
N ILE A 113 10.15 -4.99 0.96
CA ILE A 113 9.86 -3.59 1.26
C ILE A 113 10.92 -3.01 2.22
N ARG A 114 11.25 -3.74 3.30
CA ARG A 114 12.29 -3.30 4.25
C ARG A 114 13.64 -3.11 3.57
N ASN A 115 14.06 -4.09 2.77
CA ASN A 115 15.32 -4.00 2.03
C ASN A 115 15.33 -2.80 1.06
N SER A 116 14.24 -2.61 0.32
CA SER A 116 14.10 -1.46 -0.60
C SER A 116 14.19 -0.13 0.14
N ASN A 117 13.54 -0.01 1.30
CA ASN A 117 13.58 1.21 2.11
C ASN A 117 14.98 1.50 2.67
N GLU A 118 15.71 0.47 3.12
CA GLU A 118 17.08 0.66 3.59
C GLU A 118 18.04 1.08 2.47
N ILE A 119 17.86 0.53 1.27
CA ILE A 119 18.59 0.96 0.07
C ILE A 119 18.24 2.41 -0.30
N ALA A 120 16.97 2.80 -0.21
CA ALA A 120 16.57 4.19 -0.48
C ALA A 120 17.22 5.16 0.51
N LYS A 121 17.17 4.86 1.82
CA LYS A 121 17.81 5.67 2.86
C LYS A 121 19.33 5.74 2.73
N SER A 122 19.99 4.66 2.34
CA SER A 122 21.45 4.67 2.13
C SER A 122 21.82 5.55 0.94
N ARG A 123 21.05 5.50 -0.15
CA ARG A 123 21.23 6.38 -1.31
C ARG A 123 21.00 7.85 -0.97
N GLU A 124 20.00 8.16 -0.13
CA GLU A 124 19.77 9.52 0.37
C GLU A 124 20.93 10.01 1.23
N ARG A 125 21.39 9.20 2.20
CA ARG A 125 22.56 9.53 3.04
C ARG A 125 23.82 9.75 2.21
N MET A 126 24.09 8.91 1.20
CA MET A 126 25.23 9.13 0.30
C MET A 126 25.13 10.44 -0.49
N LYS A 127 23.93 10.82 -0.94
CA LYS A 127 23.72 12.12 -1.61
C LYS A 127 23.98 13.29 -0.66
N GLU A 128 23.52 13.23 0.59
CA GLU A 128 23.77 14.26 1.60
C GLU A 128 25.27 14.42 1.86
N LEU A 129 25.97 13.31 2.15
CA LEU A 129 27.41 13.28 2.38
C LEU A 129 28.20 13.84 1.18
N SER A 130 27.78 13.51 -0.05
CA SER A 130 28.44 14.04 -1.25
C SER A 130 28.28 15.56 -1.41
N LYS A 131 27.16 16.14 -0.96
CA LYS A 131 26.95 17.60 -0.97
C LYS A 131 27.80 18.28 0.10
N GLU A 132 27.85 17.71 1.31
CA GLU A 132 28.69 18.23 2.40
C GLU A 132 30.17 18.26 1.99
N LEU A 133 30.70 17.16 1.44
CA LEU A 133 32.07 17.09 0.92
C LEU A 133 32.35 18.08 -0.21
N GLY A 134 31.35 18.32 -1.09
CA GLY A 134 31.46 19.31 -2.16
C GLY A 134 31.44 20.78 -1.71
N THR A 135 31.11 21.07 -0.45
CA THR A 135 31.01 22.45 0.09
C THR A 135 32.20 22.88 0.94
N SER A 136 33.18 21.99 1.19
CA SER A 136 34.42 22.35 1.87
C SER A 136 35.26 23.29 0.98
N LYS A 137 35.06 24.58 1.24
CA LYS A 137 35.84 25.76 0.85
C LYS A 137 37.07 25.45 -0.02
N ARG A 138 37.02 25.95 -1.25
CA ARG A 138 38.16 26.34 -2.09
C ARG A 138 38.98 27.39 -1.32
N THR A 139 39.73 26.97 -0.30
CA THR A 139 40.69 27.84 0.37
C THR A 139 41.75 28.17 -0.66
N LYS A 140 42.01 29.46 -0.88
CA LYS A 140 43.11 29.94 -1.72
C LYS A 140 44.40 29.38 -1.12
N GLY A 141 44.84 28.22 -1.59
CA GLY A 141 46.18 27.72 -1.31
C GLY A 141 47.17 28.73 -1.86
N HIS A 142 48.08 29.20 -1.02
CA HIS A 142 49.35 29.73 -1.50
C HIS A 142 49.92 28.75 -2.52
N ARG A 143 50.31 29.26 -3.69
CA ARG A 143 50.89 28.49 -4.78
C ARG A 143 52.22 27.90 -4.28
N LEU A 144 52.19 26.68 -3.75
CA LEU A 144 53.41 25.89 -3.53
C LEU A 144 53.95 25.53 -4.91
N HIS A 145 54.95 26.28 -5.34
CA HIS A 145 55.78 25.98 -6.49
C HIS A 145 56.61 24.75 -6.14
N TRP A 146 56.23 23.58 -6.64
CA TRP A 146 57.12 22.42 -6.71
C TRP A 146 58.31 22.83 -7.60
N MET A 147 59.40 23.31 -6.97
CA MET A 147 60.68 23.48 -7.64
C MET A 147 61.23 22.09 -7.96
N ASP A 148 61.73 21.98 -9.18
CA ASP A 148 62.23 20.80 -9.87
C ASP A 148 63.12 19.87 -9.03
N VAL A 149 62.73 18.60 -8.98
CA VAL A 149 63.68 17.53 -8.68
C VAL A 149 64.60 17.40 -9.89
N ARG A 150 65.81 17.90 -9.70
CA ARG A 150 66.94 17.87 -10.61
C ARG A 150 67.29 16.42 -10.93
N ASP A 151 66.83 15.94 -12.09
CA ASP A 151 67.33 14.70 -12.72
C ASP A 151 68.82 14.88 -13.08
N LYS A 152 69.70 14.52 -12.14
CA LYS A 152 71.09 14.20 -12.43
C LYS A 152 71.19 12.69 -12.65
N ASN A 153 70.89 12.26 -13.87
CA ASN A 153 71.57 11.16 -14.54
C ASN A 153 71.02 11.02 -15.96
N LYS A 154 71.70 11.66 -16.91
CA LYS A 154 71.83 11.08 -18.24
C LYS A 154 73.26 11.33 -18.72
N ASP A 155 73.94 10.21 -18.80
CA ASP A 155 75.29 10.01 -19.27
C ASP A 155 75.43 10.39 -20.75
N LYS A 156 76.68 10.80 -21.08
CA LYS A 156 77.30 11.02 -22.40
C LYS A 156 77.15 12.40 -23.03
#